data_AF-Q66KS8-F1
#
_entry.id   AF-Q66KS8-F1
#
_cell.length_a   1.000
_cell.length_b   1.000
_cell.length_c   1.000
_cell.angle_alpha   90.00
_cell.angle_beta   90.00
_cell.angle_gamma   90.00
#
_symmetry.space_group_name_H-M   'P 1'
#
loop_
_entity.id
_entity.type
_entity.pdbx_description
1 polymer ?
#
loop_
_entity_poly.entity_id
_entity_poly.type
_entity_poly.pdbx_seq_one_letter_code
_entity_poly.pdbx_strand_id
1 'polypeptide(L)' 'MGRRYFCDYCDRSFQDNLHNRKKHLNGVQHQRSKKAWFDTFRDASEVLAEEQTKKLCRRFIQWSV' A
#
# COMPACT_ATOMS: atom_id res chain seq x y z
N MET A 1 -25.27 -22.13 0.89
CA MET A 1 -24.60 -20.91 0.36
C MET A 1 -23.82 -20.28 1.51
N GLY A 2 -22.48 -20.30 1.49
CA GLY A 2 -21.65 -19.78 2.59
C GLY A 2 -21.50 -18.26 2.54
N ARG A 3 -21.22 -17.62 3.70
CA ARG A 3 -20.89 -16.18 3.73
C ARG A 3 -19.62 -15.92 2.93
N ARG A 4 -19.62 -14.83 2.16
CA ARG A 4 -18.44 -14.33 1.45
C ARG A 4 -17.98 -13.05 2.12
N TYR A 5 -16.67 -12.87 2.20
CA TYR A 5 -16.03 -11.64 2.66
C TYR A 5 -15.55 -10.87 1.43
N PHE A 6 -15.87 -9.58 1.41
CA PHE A 6 -15.37 -8.63 0.44
C PHE A 6 -14.37 -7.70 1.10
N CYS A 7 -13.24 -7.44 0.43
CA CYS A 7 -12.24 -6.49 0.89
C CYS A 7 -12.23 -5.27 -0.03
N ASP A 8 -12.59 -4.10 0.50
CA ASP A 8 -12.66 -2.84 -0.26
C ASP A 8 -11.30 -2.39 -0.79
N TYR A 9 -10.22 -2.58 -0.02
CA TYR A 9 -8.86 -2.21 -0.45
C TYR A 9 -8.36 -3.06 -1.62
N CYS A 10 -8.80 -4.31 -1.71
CA CYS A 10 -8.31 -5.27 -2.69
C CYS A 10 -9.28 -5.54 -3.84
N ASP A 11 -10.53 -5.05 -3.74
CA ASP A 11 -11.66 -5.32 -4.63
C ASP A 11 -11.85 -6.83 -4.91
N ARG A 12 -11.85 -7.64 -3.84
CA ARG A 12 -11.90 -9.11 -3.95
C ARG A 12 -12.91 -9.73 -3.00
N SER A 13 -13.67 -10.68 -3.54
CA SER A 13 -14.65 -11.51 -2.80
C SER A 13 -14.18 -12.96 -2.65
N PHE A 14 -14.07 -13.45 -1.42
CA PHE A 14 -13.69 -14.85 -1.13
C PHE A 14 -14.57 -15.47 -0.03
N GLN A 15 -14.44 -16.78 0.21
CA GLN A 15 -15.20 -17.47 1.26
C GLN A 15 -14.78 -16.95 2.65
N ASP A 16 -15.74 -16.53 3.48
CA ASP A 16 -15.48 -15.91 4.78
C ASP A 16 -15.15 -16.95 5.86
N ASN A 17 -13.96 -17.52 5.77
CA ASN A 17 -13.36 -18.34 6.81
C ASN A 17 -12.39 -17.47 7.62
N LEU A 18 -12.40 -17.58 8.96
CA LEU A 18 -11.54 -16.77 9.83
C LEU A 18 -10.05 -16.88 9.46
N HIS A 19 -9.59 -18.09 9.13
CA HIS A 19 -8.22 -18.34 8.68
C HIS A 19 -7.90 -17.60 7.38
N ASN A 20 -8.79 -17.69 6.37
CA ASN A 20 -8.61 -17.02 5.08
C ASN A 20 -8.60 -15.50 5.22
N ARG A 21 -9.52 -14.96 6.04
CA ARG A 21 -9.59 -13.52 6.32
C ARG A 21 -8.32 -13.03 7.01
N LYS A 22 -7.84 -13.74 8.05
CA LYS A 22 -6.59 -13.39 8.74
C LYS A 22 -5.39 -13.46 7.79
N LYS A 23 -5.31 -14.50 6.95
CA LYS A 23 -4.24 -14.64 5.94
C LYS A 23 -4.29 -13.49 4.92
N HIS A 24 -5.47 -13.12 4.44
CA HIS A 24 -5.65 -12.01 3.51
C HIS A 24 -5.18 -10.68 4.11
N LEU A 25 -5.66 -10.34 5.31
CA LEU A 25 -5.35 -9.07 5.97
C LEU A 25 -3.85 -8.93 6.28
N ASN A 26 -3.16 -10.02 6.65
CA ASN A 26 -1.71 -10.00 6.89
C ASN A 26 -0.87 -10.14 5.60
N GLY A 27 -1.51 -10.31 4.45
CA GLY A 27 -0.82 -10.46 3.18
C GLY A 27 -0.22 -9.14 2.68
N VAL A 28 0.97 -9.22 2.07
CA VAL A 28 1.67 -8.05 1.53
C VAL A 28 0.83 -7.25 0.54
N GLN A 29 0.00 -7.93 -0.26
CA GLN A 29 -0.86 -7.25 -1.24
C GLN A 29 -1.90 -6.36 -0.55
N HIS A 30 -2.57 -6.87 0.49
CA HIS A 30 -3.53 -6.08 1.27
C HIS A 30 -2.85 -4.90 1.94
N GLN A 31 -1.67 -5.11 2.57
CA GLN A 31 -0.93 -4.04 3.22
C GLN A 31 -0.51 -2.93 2.23
N ARG A 32 -0.07 -3.30 1.02
CA ARG A 32 0.26 -2.34 -0.05
C ARG A 32 -0.98 -1.59 -0.53
N SER A 33 -2.06 -2.29 -0.83
CA SER A 33 -3.32 -1.67 -1.27
C SER A 33 -3.90 -0.73 -0.21
N LYS A 34 -3.90 -1.17 1.06
CA LYS A 34 -4.30 -0.35 2.20
C LYS A 34 -3.42 0.90 2.32
N LYS A 35 -2.10 0.74 2.30
CA LYS A 35 -1.17 1.89 2.33
C LYS A 35 -1.42 2.85 1.18
N ALA A 36 -1.53 2.34 -0.06
CA ALA A 36 -1.77 3.17 -1.24
C ALA A 36 -3.07 3.98 -1.11
N TRP A 37 -4.13 3.38 -0.57
CA TRP A 37 -5.38 4.08 -0.28
C TRP A 37 -5.19 5.19 0.77
N PHE A 38 -4.46 4.96 1.86
CA PHE A 38 -4.15 6.04 2.81
C PHE A 38 -3.24 7.11 2.23
N ASP A 39 -2.29 6.72 1.37
CA ASP A 39 -1.36 7.63 0.70
C ASP A 39 -2.13 8.63 -0.22
N THR A 40 -3.33 8.32 -0.70
CA THR A 40 -4.14 9.28 -1.48
C THR A 40 -4.70 10.43 -0.66
N PHE A 41 -4.74 10.30 0.68
CA PHE A 41 -5.20 11.35 1.59
C PHE A 41 -4.06 12.12 2.24
N ARG A 42 -2.81 11.78 1.91
CA ARG A 42 -1.64 12.48 2.46
C ARG A 42 -1.53 13.87 1.87
N ASP A 43 -1.14 14.81 2.73
CA ASP A 43 -0.91 16.18 2.32
C ASP A 43 0.34 16.29 1.44
N ALA A 44 0.24 17.05 0.35
CA ALA A 44 1.34 17.20 -0.60
C ALA A 44 2.59 17.84 0.05
N SER A 45 2.42 18.70 1.05
CA SER A 45 3.53 19.31 1.78
C SER A 45 4.25 18.30 2.68
N GLU A 46 3.52 17.38 3.31
CA GLU A 46 4.10 16.29 4.10
C GLU A 46 4.91 15.34 3.21
N VAL A 47 4.36 14.97 2.06
CA VAL A 47 5.06 14.14 1.06
C VAL A 47 6.32 14.84 0.58
N LEU A 48 6.24 16.14 0.22
CA LEU A 48 7.41 16.90 -0.23
C LEU A 48 8.50 16.97 0.85
N ALA A 49 8.13 17.23 2.10
CA ALA A 49 9.07 17.29 3.22
C ALA A 49 9.81 15.96 3.41
N GLU A 50 9.11 14.82 3.33
CA GLU A 50 9.75 13.51 3.38
C GLU A 50 10.68 13.27 2.19
N GLU A 51 10.24 13.55 0.97
CA GLU A 51 11.07 13.37 -0.23
C GLU A 51 12.35 14.20 -0.18
N GLN A 52 12.30 15.42 0.38
CA GLN A 52 13.46 16.29 0.54
C GLN A 52 14.52 15.73 1.50
N THR A 53 14.13 14.90 2.48
CA THR A 53 15.09 14.24 3.39
C THR A 53 15.83 13.07 2.74
N LYS A 54 15.37 12.60 1.57
CA LYS A 54 15.99 11.46 0.90
C LYS A 54 17.34 11.87 0.33
N LYS A 55 18.30 10.93 0.40
CA LYS A 55 19.60 11.08 -0.25
C LYS A 55 19.39 11.24 -1.76
N LEU A 56 20.12 12.17 -2.35
CA LEU A 56 20.10 12.40 -3.79
C LEU A 56 20.35 11.09 -4.57
N CYS A 57 19.69 10.94 -5.72
CA CYS A 57 19.81 9.76 -6.55
C CYS A 57 21.24 9.62 -7.08
N ARG A 58 21.97 8.61 -6.58
CA ARG A 58 23.36 8.35 -6.97
C ARG A 58 23.53 8.16 -8.49
N ARG A 59 22.58 7.48 -9.14
CA ARG A 59 22.60 7.27 -10.59
C ARG A 59 22.40 8.57 -11.37
N PHE A 60 21.58 9.48 -10.86
CA PHE A 60 21.38 10.79 -11.48
C PHE A 60 22.67 11.63 -11.39
N ILE A 61 23.29 11.69 -10.21
CA ILE A 61 24.54 12.45 -9.98
C ILE A 61 25.69 11.92 -10.84
N GLN A 62 25.79 10.60 -11.01
CA GLN A 62 26.87 9.98 -11.77
C GLN A 62 26.86 10.34 -13.27
N TRP A 63 25.72 10.73 -13.83
CA TRP A 63 25.58 11.13 -15.24
C TRP A 63 25.48 12.64 -15.44
N SER A 64 25.43 13.44 -14.36
CA SER A 64 25.27 14.89 -14.41
C SER A 64 26.58 15.65 -14.22
N VAL A 65 27.73 14.98 -14.33
CA VAL A 65 29.09 15.57 -14.33
C VAL A 65 29.81 15.20 -15.61
#